data_AF-A0A9E0J8A6-F1
#
_entry.id   AF-A0A9E0J8A6-F1
#
_cell.length_a   1.000
_cell.length_b   1.000
_cell.length_c   1.000
_cell.angle_alpha   90.00
_cell.angle_beta   90.00
_cell.angle_gamma   90.00
#
_symmetry.space_group_name_H-M   'P 1'
#
loop_
_entity.id
_entity.type
_entity.pdbx_description
1 polymer ?
#
loop_
_entity_poly.entity_id
_entity_poly.type
_entity_poly.pdbx_seq_one_letter_code
_entity_poly.pdbx_strand_id
1 'polypeptide(L)' 'ARTFVTALPVPALACRVDVIPTAHGLLLMELEAIEPHLFPTYGAQLGERVAHACGRLLA' A
#
# COMPACT_ATOMS: atom_id res chain seq x y z
N ALA A 1 -0.44 -1.15 -11.93
CA ALA A 1 -0.82 -0.74 -10.56
C ALA A 1 -2.34 -0.61 -10.40
N ARG A 2 -3.01 0.38 -11.00
CA ARG A 2 -4.46 0.62 -10.80
C ARG A 2 -5.33 -0.63 -11.03
N THR A 3 -5.17 -1.30 -12.17
CA THR A 3 -5.94 -2.51 -12.52
C THR A 3 -5.80 -3.63 -11.49
N PHE A 4 -4.61 -3.80 -10.91
CA PHE A 4 -4.36 -4.79 -9.86
C PHE A 4 -5.14 -4.46 -8.59
N VAL A 5 -5.02 -3.21 -8.10
CA VAL A 5 -5.71 -2.76 -6.88
C VAL A 5 -7.23 -2.86 -7.03
N THR A 6 -7.77 -2.54 -8.21
CA THR A 6 -9.21 -2.64 -8.49
C THR A 6 -9.71 -4.07 -8.64
N ALA A 7 -8.83 -5.04 -8.87
CA ALA A 7 -9.19 -6.45 -9.02
C ALA A 7 -9.18 -7.23 -7.68
N LEU A 8 -8.75 -6.59 -6.59
CA LEU A 8 -8.73 -7.23 -5.28
C LEU A 8 -10.17 -7.57 -4.82
N PRO A 9 -10.39 -8.76 -4.24
CA PRO A 9 -11.71 -9.19 -3.80
C PRO A 9 -12.25 -8.35 -2.63
N VAL A 10 -11.36 -7.68 -1.91
CA VAL A 10 -11.67 -6.72 -0.85
C VAL A 10 -10.75 -5.51 -1.01
N PRO A 11 -11.18 -4.30 -0.61
CA PRO A 11 -10.30 -3.13 -0.62
C PRO A 11 -9.07 -3.38 0.25
N ALA A 12 -7.88 -3.10 -0.28
CA ALA A 12 -6.64 -3.19 0.49
C ALA A 12 -6.64 -2.12 1.60
N LEU A 13 -6.30 -2.54 2.82
CA LEU A 13 -6.12 -1.64 3.97
C LEU A 13 -4.90 -0.72 3.78
N ALA A 14 -3.84 -1.28 3.20
CA ALA A 14 -2.63 -0.59 2.83
C ALA A 14 -1.99 -1.30 1.62
N CYS A 15 -1.14 -0.58 0.88
CA CYS A 15 -0.32 -1.17 -0.17
C CYS A 15 1.11 -0.65 -0.04
N ARG A 16 2.09 -1.50 -0.36
CA ARG A 16 3.45 -1.05 -0.65
C ARG A 16 3.66 -1.03 -2.16
N VAL A 17 4.27 0.04 -2.66
CA VAL A 17 4.58 0.22 -4.08
C VAL A 17 6.09 0.40 -4.18
N ASP A 18 6.78 -0.63 -4.65
CA ASP A 18 8.22 -0.60 -4.79
C ASP A 18 8.56 -0.18 -6.22
N VAL A 19 9.50 0.76 -6.34
CA VAL A 19 9.86 1.39 -7.60
C VAL A 19 11.36 1.46 -7.80
N ILE A 20 11.77 1.33 -9.07
CA ILE A 20 13.15 1.56 -9.49
C ILE A 20 13.22 2.92 -10.20
N PRO A 21 14.08 3.84 -9.75
CA PRO A 21 14.29 5.10 -10.46
C PRO A 21 15.03 4.87 -11.77
N THR A 22 14.62 5.59 -12.81
CA THR A 22 15.24 5.56 -14.15
C THR A 22 15.38 6.98 -14.69
N ALA A 23 16.09 7.13 -15.82
CA ALA A 23 16.22 8.40 -16.52
C ALA A 23 14.87 8.99 -17.00
N HIS A 24 13.83 8.17 -17.10
CA HIS A 24 12.51 8.56 -17.61
C HIS A 24 11.42 8.55 -16.53
N GLY A 25 11.79 8.37 -15.26
CA GLY A 25 10.87 8.34 -14.12
C GLY A 25 10.95 7.04 -13.32
N LEU A 26 9.84 6.66 -12.70
CA LEU A 26 9.76 5.49 -11.81
C LEU A 26 9.20 4.28 -12.55
N LEU A 27 9.91 3.16 -12.51
CA LEU A 27 9.41 1.86 -12.95
C LEU A 27 8.85 1.09 -11.77
N LEU A 28 7.66 0.49 -11.94
CA LEU A 28 7.07 -0.39 -10.95
C LEU A 28 7.88 -1.70 -10.86
N MET A 29 8.41 -2.00 -9.67
CA MET A 29 9.08 -3.27 -9.38
C MET A 29 8.10 -4.27 -8.75
N GLU A 30 7.38 -3.83 -7.73
CA GLU A 30 6.47 -4.68 -6.96
C GLU A 30 5.29 -3.88 -6.40
N LEU A 31 4.16 -4.57 -6.19
CA LEU A 31 3.00 -4.03 -5.51
C LEU A 31 2.45 -5.09 -4.55
N GLU A 32 2.64 -4.88 -3.25
CA GLU A 32 2.10 -5.74 -2.19
C GLU A 32 0.83 -5.11 -1.62
N ALA A 33 -0.30 -5.83 -1.68
CA ALA A 33 -1.60 -5.32 -1.22
C ALA A 33 -2.36 -6.27 -0.27
N ILE A 34 -1.78 -7.43 0.03
CA ILE A 34 -2.39 -8.45 0.91
C ILE A 34 -1.69 -8.42 2.27
N GLU A 35 -0.38 -8.63 2.30
CA GLU A 35 0.42 -8.63 3.55
C GLU A 35 1.68 -7.75 3.46
N PRO A 36 1.56 -6.46 3.08
CA PRO A 36 2.74 -5.65 2.85
C PRO A 36 3.58 -5.43 4.11
N HIS A 37 4.91 -5.57 4.00
CA HIS A 37 5.81 -5.05 5.02
C HIS A 37 5.86 -3.52 4.94
N LEU A 38 5.23 -2.82 5.89
CA LEU A 38 5.00 -1.36 5.82
C LEU A 38 6.08 -0.48 6.50
N PHE A 39 7.18 -1.08 6.97
CA PHE A 39 8.31 -0.32 7.54
C PHE A 39 7.91 0.68 8.66
N PRO A 40 7.24 0.23 9.74
CA PRO A 40 6.63 1.11 10.75
C PRO A 40 7.62 2.05 11.44
N THR A 41 8.89 1.66 11.54
CA THR A 41 9.97 2.48 12.11
C THR A 41 10.24 3.77 11.33
N TYR A 42 9.84 3.83 10.06
CA TYR A 42 10.07 4.98 9.18
C TYR A 42 8.83 5.87 9.00
N GLY A 43 7.69 5.48 9.59
CA GLY A 43 6.43 6.18 9.46
C GLY A 43 5.75 6.37 10.81
N ALA A 44 6.04 7.46 11.50
CA ALA A 44 5.49 7.75 12.84
C ALA A 44 3.94 7.71 12.89
N GLN A 45 3.28 8.05 11.79
CA GLN A 45 1.81 8.07 11.67
C GLN A 45 1.21 6.77 11.11
N LEU A 46 2.03 5.74 10.82
CA LEU A 46 1.56 4.55 10.12
C LEU A 46 0.47 3.81 10.91
N GLY A 47 0.67 3.63 12.21
CA GLY A 47 -0.28 2.93 13.08
C GLY A 47 -1.67 3.60 13.06
N GLU A 48 -1.72 4.92 13.22
CA GLU A 48 -2.96 5.70 13.17
C GLU A 48 -3.66 5.58 11.81
N ARG A 49 -2.91 5.66 10.70
CA ARG A 49 -3.46 5.55 9.35
C ARG A 49 -4.06 4.17 9.07
N VAL A 50 -3.38 3.11 9.51
CA VAL A 50 -3.89 1.73 9.39
C VAL A 50 -5.13 1.55 10.26
N ALA A 51 -5.11 2.02 11.51
CA ALA A 51 -6.28 1.95 12.40
C ALA A 51 -7.50 2.67 11.79
N HIS A 52 -7.30 3.87 11.23
CA HIS A 52 -8.36 4.60 10.52
C HIS A 52 -8.85 3.86 9.27
N ALA A 53 -7.97 3.16 8.54
CA ALA A 53 -8.37 2.31 7.42
C ALA A 53 -9.22 1.11 7.85
N CYS A 54 -8.84 0.45 8.94
CA CYS A 54 -9.65 -0.63 9.54
C CYS A 54 -11.02 -0.12 9.97
N GLY A 55 -11.09 1.06 10.61
CA GLY A 55 -12.36 1.66 11.03
C GLY A 55 -13.35 1.87 9.88
N ARG A 56 -12.86 2.21 8.68
CA ARG A 56 -13.72 2.35 7.48
C ARG A 56 -14.24 1.02 6.91
N LEU A 57 -13.61 -0.11 7.23
CA LEU A 57 -14.08 -1.43 6.79
C LEU A 57 -15.05 -2.07 7.79
N LEU A 58 -15.02 -1.64 9.04
CA LEU A 58 -15.82 -2.21 10.13
C LEU A 58 -17.13 -1.43 10.39
N ALA A 59 -17.26 -0.23 9.82
CA ALA A 59 -18.47 0.60 9.87
C ALA A 59 -19.35 0.34 8.64
#